data_AF-A0A402C7R6-F1
#
_entry.id   AF-A0A402C7R6-F1
#
_cell.length_a   1.000
_cell.length_b   1.000
_cell.length_c   1.000
_cell.angle_alpha   90.00
_cell.angle_beta   90.00
_cell.angle_gamma   90.00
#
_symmetry.space_group_name_H-M   'P 1'
#
loop_
_entity.id
_entity.type
_entity.pdbx_description
1 polymer ?
#
loop_
_entity_poly.entity_id
_entity_poly.type
_entity_poly.pdbx_seq_one_letter_code
_entity_poly.pdbx_strand_id
1 'polypeptide(L)'
;MTFALAMALLRLEYRLARLPLQLVEDVAVSHLDEQAPSRLAFEQFLIDCDRAAAYLLNDENAARRAADLRRHTTAVGVIIARQQRRAAHETVILLAEQRARFVERRRRRPRGTDPA
;
A
#
# COMPACT_ATOMS: atom_id res chain seq x y z
N MET A 1 2.65 38.13 20.05
CA MET A 1 2.67 38.35 18.60
C MET A 1 3.81 37.62 17.87
N THR A 2 5.01 37.51 18.44
CA THR A 2 6.18 36.86 17.79
C THR A 2 5.99 35.38 17.47
N PHE A 3 5.37 34.61 18.39
CA PHE A 3 5.10 33.18 18.18
C PHE A 3 4.18 32.93 16.98
N ALA A 4 3.13 33.74 16.80
CA ALA A 4 2.22 33.62 15.68
C ALA A 4 2.93 33.90 14.33
N LEU A 5 3.84 34.88 14.32
CA LEU A 5 4.66 35.18 13.14
C LEU A 5 5.64 34.04 12.83
N ALA A 6 6.31 33.49 13.85
CA ALA A 6 7.19 32.35 13.69
C ALA A 6 6.44 31.13 13.11
N MET A 7 5.26 30.80 13.66
CA MET A 7 4.42 29.72 13.15
C MET A 7 3.96 29.98 11.71
N ALA A 8 3.60 31.20 11.36
CA ALA A 8 3.22 31.57 9.99
C ALA A 8 4.40 31.40 9.02
N LEU A 9 5.61 31.79 9.43
CA LEU A 9 6.82 31.59 8.65
C LEU A 9 7.12 30.10 8.45
N LEU A 10 7.04 29.27 9.51
CA LEU A 10 7.25 27.82 9.39
C LEU A 10 6.22 27.16 8.44
N ARG A 11 4.95 27.61 8.45
CA ARG A 11 3.96 27.13 7.47
C ARG A 11 4.34 27.51 6.05
N LEU A 12 4.84 28.73 5.84
CA LEU A 12 5.29 29.18 4.53
C LEU A 12 6.48 28.34 4.04
N GLU A 13 7.49 28.17 4.88
CA GLU A 13 8.66 27.31 4.61
C GLU A 13 8.23 25.88 4.26
N TYR A 14 7.32 25.29 5.05
CA TYR A 14 6.78 23.98 4.76
C TYR A 14 6.07 23.92 3.40
N ARG A 15 5.24 24.93 3.08
CA ARG A 15 4.54 25.01 1.80
C ARG A 15 5.52 25.12 0.63
N LEU A 16 6.59 25.90 0.78
CA LEU A 16 7.64 26.02 -0.23
C LEU A 16 8.41 24.71 -0.39
N ALA A 17 8.79 24.06 0.71
CA ALA A 17 9.43 22.75 0.70
C ALA A 17 8.53 21.65 0.10
N ARG A 18 7.19 21.84 0.13
CA ARG A 18 6.22 20.91 -0.45
C ARG A 18 6.10 21.02 -1.97
N LEU A 19 6.41 22.16 -2.58
CA LEU A 19 6.36 22.33 -4.04
C LEU A 19 7.22 21.31 -4.82
N PRO A 20 8.51 21.10 -4.49
CA PRO A 20 9.30 20.08 -5.18
C PRO A 20 8.79 18.66 -4.91
N LEU A 21 8.25 18.39 -3.70
CA LEU A 21 7.64 17.10 -3.37
C LEU A 21 6.38 16.83 -4.19
N GLN A 22 5.56 17.85 -4.49
CA GLN A 22 4.41 17.75 -5.38
C GLN A 22 4.82 17.40 -6.81
N LEU A 23 5.92 17.96 -7.31
CA LEU A 23 6.43 17.59 -8.63
C LEU A 23 6.85 16.11 -8.66
N VAL A 24 7.48 15.61 -7.59
CA VAL A 24 7.82 14.19 -7.47
C VAL A 24 6.55 13.33 -7.37
N GLU A 25 5.51 13.80 -6.68
CA GLU A 25 4.19 13.17 -6.62
C GLU A 25 3.57 13.04 -8.01
N ASP A 26 3.56 14.10 -8.81
CA ASP A 26 3.05 14.08 -10.18
C ASP A 26 3.83 13.10 -11.07
N VAL A 27 5.16 13.08 -10.96
CA VAL A 27 6.04 12.11 -11.65
C VAL A 27 5.76 10.68 -11.19
N ALA A 28 5.58 10.46 -9.89
CA ALA A 28 5.22 9.15 -9.36
C ALA A 28 3.85 8.69 -9.88
N VAL A 29 2.87 9.61 -9.97
CA VAL A 29 1.55 9.31 -10.52
C VAL A 29 1.63 8.98 -12.01
N SER A 30 2.49 9.67 -12.78
CA SER A 30 2.60 9.46 -14.23
C SER A 30 3.46 8.26 -14.63
N HIS A 31 4.44 7.86 -13.81
CA HIS A 31 5.41 6.82 -14.17
C HIS A 31 5.35 5.55 -13.32
N LEU A 32 4.79 5.61 -12.10
CA LEU A 32 4.66 4.44 -11.24
C LEU A 32 3.22 3.95 -11.24
N ASP A 33 3.08 2.64 -11.39
CA ASP A 33 1.81 1.96 -11.18
C ASP A 33 1.25 2.33 -9.79
N GLU A 34 -0.06 2.54 -9.72
CA GLU A 34 -0.74 2.97 -8.50
C GLU A 34 -0.55 1.99 -7.34
N GLN A 35 -0.35 0.70 -7.63
CA GLN A 35 -0.11 -0.36 -6.66
C GLN A 35 1.38 -0.60 -6.42
N ALA A 36 2.27 0.13 -7.11
CA ALA A 36 3.71 -0.02 -6.95
C ALA A 36 4.11 0.27 -5.49
N PRO A 37 4.86 -0.64 -4.83
CA PRO A 37 5.27 -0.45 -3.44
C PRO A 37 6.05 0.85 -3.21
N SER A 38 6.86 1.27 -4.18
CA SER A 38 7.62 2.52 -4.13
C SER A 38 6.71 3.75 -4.11
N ARG A 39 5.66 3.77 -4.95
CA ARG A 39 4.66 4.84 -4.97
C ARG A 39 3.89 4.90 -3.65
N LEU A 40 3.42 3.75 -3.15
CA LEU A 40 2.69 3.70 -1.88
C LEU A 40 3.55 4.14 -0.68
N ALA A 41 4.83 3.78 -0.66
CA ALA A 41 5.76 4.24 0.37
C ALA A 41 5.96 5.76 0.32
N PHE A 42 6.06 6.33 -0.89
CA PHE A 42 6.17 7.76 -1.09
C PHE A 42 4.89 8.50 -0.68
N GLU A 43 3.71 8.02 -1.08
CA GLU A 43 2.42 8.60 -0.66
C GLU A 43 2.26 8.55 0.87
N GLN A 44 2.65 7.45 1.51
CA GLN A 44 2.61 7.34 2.98
C GLN A 44 3.56 8.36 3.65
N PHE A 45 4.76 8.55 3.11
CA PHE A 45 5.68 9.58 3.60
C PHE A 45 5.07 10.98 3.51
N LEU A 46 4.42 11.32 2.39
CA LEU A 46 3.74 12.62 2.21
C LEU A 46 2.60 12.82 3.21
N ILE A 47 1.80 11.79 3.48
CA ILE A 47 0.75 11.80 4.49
C ILE A 47 1.33 12.15 5.87
N ASP A 48 2.45 11.54 6.24
CA ASP A 48 3.08 11.76 7.54
C ASP A 48 3.66 13.17 7.67
N CYS A 49 4.27 13.70 6.60
CA CYS A 49 4.72 15.09 6.54
C CYS A 49 3.55 16.08 6.70
N ASP A 50 2.44 15.90 5.98
CA ASP A 50 1.28 16.78 6.08
C ASP A 50 0.62 16.69 7.47
N ARG A 51 0.57 15.49 8.08
CA ARG A 51 0.08 15.33 9.46
C ARG A 51 0.96 16.03 10.49
N ALA A 52 2.27 15.94 10.34
CA ALA A 52 3.21 16.66 11.21
C ALA A 52 3.02 18.17 11.09
N ALA A 53 2.87 18.69 9.86
CA ALA A 53 2.58 20.11 9.64
C ALA A 53 1.21 20.52 10.20
N ALA A 54 0.18 19.69 10.05
CA ALA A 54 -1.13 19.93 10.63
C ALA A 54 -1.04 20.02 12.17
N TYR A 55 -0.36 19.08 12.81
CA TYR A 55 -0.27 19.00 14.27
C TYR A 55 0.64 20.08 14.85
N LEU A 56 1.88 20.18 14.36
CA LEU A 56 2.88 21.10 14.90
C LEU A 56 2.59 22.55 14.50
N LEU A 57 2.12 22.76 13.27
CA LEU A 57 1.93 24.09 12.72
C LEU A 57 0.49 24.57 12.76
N ASN A 58 -0.49 23.75 13.14
CA ASN A 58 -1.92 24.07 13.00
C ASN A 58 -2.27 24.50 11.56
N ASP A 59 -1.70 23.82 10.55
CA ASP A 59 -2.00 24.07 9.13
C ASP A 59 -3.17 23.17 8.67
N GLU A 60 -4.36 23.74 8.61
CA GLU A 60 -5.58 23.04 8.17
C GLU A 60 -5.51 22.55 6.71
N ASN A 61 -4.75 23.22 5.85
CA ASN A 61 -4.59 22.76 4.47
C ASN A 61 -3.73 21.50 4.41
N ALA A 62 -2.72 21.39 5.29
CA ALA A 62 -1.95 20.16 5.44
C ALA A 62 -2.84 19.02 5.96
N ALA A 63 -3.70 19.31 6.95
CA ALA A 63 -4.67 18.32 7.45
C ALA A 63 -5.59 17.78 6.34
N ARG A 64 -6.11 18.68 5.48
CA ARG A 64 -6.98 18.31 4.35
C ARG A 64 -6.24 17.43 3.34
N ARG A 65 -5.04 17.82 2.93
CA ARG A 65 -4.22 17.03 1.98
C ARG A 65 -3.88 15.64 2.52
N ALA A 66 -3.46 15.54 3.78
CA ALA A 66 -3.21 14.25 4.41
C ALA A 66 -4.45 13.34 4.39
N ALA A 67 -5.64 13.91 4.65
CA ALA A 67 -6.89 13.15 4.64
C ALA A 67 -7.26 12.69 3.23
N ASP A 68 -7.11 13.55 2.22
CA ASP A 68 -7.41 13.23 0.82
C ASP A 68 -6.49 12.12 0.29
N LEU A 69 -5.18 12.28 0.46
CA LEU A 69 -4.21 11.28 0.01
C LEU A 69 -4.37 9.96 0.78
N ARG A 70 -4.65 10.01 2.09
CA ARG A 70 -4.94 8.80 2.88
C ARG A 70 -6.17 8.05 2.38
N ARG A 71 -7.23 8.75 1.96
CA ARG A 71 -8.42 8.12 1.38
C ARG A 71 -8.07 7.40 0.09
N HIS A 72 -7.32 8.05 -0.79
CA HIS A 72 -6.78 7.45 -2.02
C HIS A 72 -5.97 6.18 -1.73
N THR A 73 -4.90 6.28 -0.95
CA THR A 73 -4.01 5.14 -0.64
C THR A 73 -4.76 3.98 0.05
N THR A 74 -5.76 4.28 0.87
CA THR A 74 -6.61 3.25 1.49
C THR A 74 -7.45 2.51 0.44
N ALA A 75 -8.01 3.22 -0.54
CA ALA A 75 -8.77 2.59 -1.62
C ALA A 75 -7.88 1.65 -2.44
N VAL A 76 -6.66 2.07 -2.77
CA VAL A 76 -5.65 1.22 -3.44
C VAL A 76 -5.32 -0.01 -2.60
N GLY A 77 -5.09 0.18 -1.29
CA GLY A 77 -4.82 -0.92 -0.36
C GLY A 77 -5.93 -1.98 -0.33
N VAL A 78 -7.20 -1.57 -0.45
CA VAL A 78 -8.33 -2.51 -0.56
C VAL A 78 -8.25 -3.33 -1.85
N ILE A 79 -7.86 -2.73 -2.97
CA ILE A 79 -7.71 -3.43 -4.25
C ILE A 79 -6.59 -4.48 -4.16
N ILE A 80 -5.43 -4.09 -3.63
CA ILE A 80 -4.28 -4.99 -3.41
C ILE A 80 -4.69 -6.17 -2.51
N ALA A 81 -5.35 -5.89 -1.38
CA ALA A 81 -5.79 -6.94 -0.47
C ALA A 81 -6.76 -7.93 -1.14
N ARG A 82 -7.64 -7.44 -2.02
CA ARG A 82 -8.55 -8.30 -2.81
C ARG A 82 -7.79 -9.18 -3.80
N GLN A 83 -6.82 -8.62 -4.53
CA GLN A 83 -6.00 -9.38 -5.47
C GLN A 83 -5.20 -10.47 -4.75
N GLN A 84 -4.56 -10.12 -3.62
CA GLN A 84 -3.81 -11.08 -2.80
C GLN A 84 -4.69 -12.23 -2.30
N ARG A 85 -5.92 -11.94 -1.87
CA ARG A 85 -6.88 -12.98 -1.48
C ARG A 85 -7.24 -13.91 -2.63
N ARG A 86 -7.42 -13.39 -3.84
CA ARG A 86 -7.70 -14.20 -5.04
C ARG A 86 -6.53 -15.13 -5.37
N ALA A 87 -5.32 -14.59 -5.44
CA ALA A 87 -4.11 -15.37 -5.70
C ALA A 87 -3.87 -16.46 -4.63
N ALA A 88 -4.11 -16.13 -3.36
CA ALA A 88 -4.01 -17.09 -2.27
C ALA A 88 -5.05 -18.22 -2.41
N HIS A 89 -6.28 -17.88 -2.77
CA HIS A 89 -7.35 -18.85 -2.98
C HIS A 89 -7.07 -19.80 -4.14
N GLU A 90 -6.60 -19.28 -5.27
CA GLU A 90 -6.19 -20.07 -6.43
C GLU A 90 -5.06 -21.05 -6.09
N THR A 91 -4.06 -20.58 -5.33
CA THR A 91 -2.98 -21.44 -4.83
C THR A 91 -3.52 -22.59 -4.00
N VAL A 92 -4.46 -22.33 -3.08
CA VAL A 92 -5.06 -23.37 -2.24
C VAL A 92 -5.82 -24.41 -3.07
N ILE A 93 -6.58 -23.98 -4.09
CA ILE A 93 -7.30 -24.90 -4.99
C ILE A 93 -6.30 -25.80 -5.73
N LEU A 94 -5.25 -25.22 -6.31
CA LEU A 94 -4.23 -25.98 -7.04
C LEU A 94 -3.54 -27.02 -6.15
N LEU A 95 -3.19 -26.65 -4.92
CA LEU A 95 -2.60 -27.57 -3.95
C LEU A 95 -3.56 -28.70 -3.57
N ALA A 96 -4.85 -28.42 -3.42
CA ALA A 96 -5.87 -29.42 -3.14
C ALA A 96 -6.01 -30.42 -4.30
N GLU A 97 -6.00 -29.94 -5.55
CA GLU A 97 -6.02 -30.81 -6.73
C GLU A 97 -4.79 -31.70 -6.82
N GLN A 98 -3.59 -31.15 -6.61
CA GLN A 98 -2.34 -31.92 -6.62
C GLN A 98 -2.36 -33.02 -5.56
N ARG A 99 -2.86 -32.70 -4.36
CA ARG A 99 -3.04 -33.67 -3.27
C ARG A 99 -4.00 -34.80 -3.67
N ALA A 100 -5.12 -34.48 -4.30
CA ALA A 100 -6.08 -35.49 -4.76
C ALA A 100 -5.46 -36.46 -5.79
N ARG A 101 -4.70 -35.94 -6.76
CA ARG A 101 -3.99 -36.76 -7.76
C ARG A 101 -2.95 -37.68 -7.12
N PHE A 102 -2.23 -37.20 -6.11
CA PHE A 102 -1.25 -38.02 -5.39
C PHE A 102 -1.93 -39.18 -4.63
N VAL A 103 -3.03 -38.90 -3.94
CA VAL A 103 -3.82 -39.91 -3.24
C VAL A 103 -4.36 -40.96 -4.21
N GLU A 104 -4.86 -40.54 -5.37
CA GLU A 104 -5.38 -41.47 -6.39
C GLU A 104 -4.30 -42.41 -6.93
N ARG A 105 -3.09 -41.89 -7.22
CA ARG A 105 -1.96 -42.74 -7.63
C ARG A 105 -1.60 -43.79 -6.58
N ARG A 106 -1.63 -43.40 -5.30
CA ARG A 106 -1.35 -44.33 -4.19
C ARG A 106 -2.43 -45.40 -4.05
N ARG A 107 -3.71 -45.06 -4.30
CA ARG A 107 -4.83 -46.01 -4.31
C ARG A 107 -4.82 -46.96 -5.50
N ARG A 108 -4.35 -46.49 -6.67
CA ARG A 108 -4.25 -47.32 -7.90
C ARG A 108 -3.04 -48.25 -7.92
N ARG A 109 -2.06 -48.12 -7.01
CA ARG A 109 -0.96 -49.08 -6.91
C ARG A 109 -1.56 -50.40 -6.38
N PRO A 110 -1.52 -51.51 -7.16
CA PRO A 110 -2.05 -52.78 -6.69
C PRO A 110 -1.29 -53.16 -5.42
N ARG A 111 -2.01 -53.63 -4.40
CA ARG A 111 -1.42 -54.32 -3.26
C ARG A 111 -0.66 -55.49 -3.87
N GLY A 112 0.67 -55.43 -3.87
CA GLY A 112 1.51 -56.50 -4.39
C GLY A 112 1.05 -57.80 -3.74
N THR A 113 0.70 -58.77 -4.56
CA THR A 113 0.56 -60.17 -4.19
C THR A 113 1.77 -60.56 -3.34
N ASP A 114 1.52 -60.96 -2.09
CA ASP A 114 2.52 -61.57 -1.23
C ASP A 114 3.10 -62.80 -1.96
N PRO A 115 4.42 -62.90 -2.15
CA PRO A 115 5.03 -64.14 -2.58
C PRO A 115 4.95 -65.14 -1.43
N ALA A 116 4.32 -66.28 -1.70
CA ALA A 116 4.24 -67.47 -0.85
C ALA A 116 5.59 -68.20 -0.76
#